data_AF-A0A1B7HMX1-F1
#
_entry.id   AF-A0A1B7HMX1-F1
#
_cell.length_a   1.000
_cell.length_b   1.000
_cell.length_c   1.000
_cell.angle_alpha   90.00
_cell.angle_beta   90.00
_cell.angle_gamma   90.00
#
_symmetry.space_group_name_H-M   'P 1'
#
loop_
_entity.id
_entity.type
_entity.pdbx_description
1 polymer ?
#
loop_
_entity_poly.entity_id
_entity_poly.type
_entity_poly.pdbx_seq_one_letter_code
_entity_poly.pdbx_strand_id
1 'polypeptide(L)' 'MISFIMTQAAAMGYQSCYLETLDELKDAVRLYEIFGFRHLAKRLGDTGHNSCGICMLKKL' A
#
# COMPACT_ATOMS: atom_id res chain seq x y z
N MET A 1 5.18 11.06 8.35
CA MET A 1 4.98 9.70 8.91
C MET A 1 5.25 8.60 7.89
N ILE A 2 4.53 8.50 6.75
CA ILE A 2 4.73 7.44 5.73
C ILE A 2 6.19 7.35 5.25
N SER A 3 6.80 8.46 4.83
CA SER A 3 8.18 8.48 4.33
C SER A 3 9.18 7.85 5.32
N PHE A 4 9.08 8.19 6.60
CA PHE A 4 9.94 7.63 7.65
C PHE A 4 9.81 6.11 7.74
N ILE A 5 8.58 5.58 7.74
CA ILE A 5 8.34 4.13 7.82
C ILE A 5 8.91 3.43 6.57
N MET A 6 8.74 4.00 5.38
CA MET A 6 9.29 3.42 4.15
C MET A 6 10.81 3.35 4.18
N THR A 7 11.50 4.41 4.63
CA THR A 7 12.96 4.43 4.77
C THR A 7 13.44 3.40 5.77
N GLN A 8 12.79 3.29 6.93
CA GLN A 8 13.16 2.30 7.95
C GLN A 8 12.92 0.87 7.46
N ALA A 9 11.80 0.61 6.77
CA ALA A 9 11.51 -0.70 6.20
C ALA A 9 12.55 -1.10 5.15
N ALA A 10 12.97 -0.18 4.27
CA ALA A 10 14.06 -0.44 3.34
C ALA A 10 15.38 -0.78 4.06
N ALA A 11 15.73 -0.02 5.11
CA ALA A 11 16.93 -0.28 5.92
C ALA A 11 16.89 -1.64 6.64
N MET A 12 15.69 -2.14 6.96
CA MET A 12 15.47 -3.47 7.55
C MET A 12 15.45 -4.61 6.51
N GLY A 13 15.64 -4.31 5.22
CA GLY A 13 15.71 -5.31 4.14
C GLY A 13 14.37 -5.68 3.50
N TYR A 14 13.27 -5.00 3.85
CA TYR A 14 11.99 -5.21 3.17
C TYR A 14 12.06 -4.71 1.72
N GLN A 15 11.45 -5.45 0.81
CA GLN A 15 11.51 -5.18 -0.63
C GLN A 15 10.31 -4.37 -1.14
N SER A 16 9.18 -4.46 -0.44
CA SER A 16 7.94 -3.82 -0.84
C SER A 16 7.00 -3.60 0.34
N CYS A 17 6.19 -2.56 0.25
CA CYS A 17 5.07 -2.30 1.15
C CYS A 17 3.76 -2.50 0.39
N TYR A 18 2.91 -3.38 0.94
CA TYR A 18 1.58 -3.67 0.44
C TYR A 18 0.54 -3.05 1.37
N LEU A 19 -0.54 -2.52 0.80
CA LEU A 19 -1.67 -2.00 1.56
C LEU A 19 -3.00 -2.34 0.87
N GLU A 20 -4.06 -2.36 1.69
CA GLU A 20 -5.44 -2.49 1.26
C GLU A 20 -6.25 -1.32 1.82
N THR A 21 -7.18 -0.79 1.03
CA THR A 21 -8.04 0.32 1.44
C THR A 21 -9.43 0.24 0.81
N LEU A 22 -10.33 1.10 1.28
CA LEU A 22 -11.72 1.18 0.85
C LEU A 22 -11.85 2.11 -0.37
N ASP A 23 -12.76 1.80 -1.29
CA ASP A 23 -13.01 2.59 -2.50
C ASP A 23 -13.49 4.02 -2.21
N GLU A 24 -14.15 4.22 -1.06
CA GLU A 24 -14.67 5.51 -0.63
C GLU A 24 -13.57 6.47 -0.17
N LEU A 25 -12.38 5.97 0.19
CA LEU A 25 -11.27 6.76 0.75
C LEU A 25 -10.39 7.38 -0.34
N LYS A 26 -11.00 8.10 -1.29
CA LYS A 26 -10.34 8.65 -2.50
C LYS A 26 -9.12 9.51 -2.21
N ASP A 27 -9.15 10.32 -1.14
CA ASP A 27 -8.03 11.17 -0.76
C ASP A 27 -6.84 10.37 -0.24
N ALA A 28 -7.10 9.29 0.50
CA ALA A 28 -6.06 8.37 0.96
C ALA A 28 -5.43 7.62 -0.23
N VAL A 29 -6.26 7.15 -1.17
CA VAL A 29 -5.78 6.50 -2.40
C VAL A 29 -4.85 7.42 -3.17
N ARG A 30 -5.26 8.67 -3.41
CA ARG A 30 -4.42 9.68 -4.10
C ARG A 30 -3.13 9.96 -3.34
N LEU A 31 -3.18 10.02 -2.01
CA LEU A 31 -1.98 10.17 -1.18
C LEU A 31 -1.01 9.01 -1.42
N TYR A 32 -1.49 7.77 -1.43
CA TYR A 32 -0.64 6.60 -1.69
C TYR A 32 -0.03 6.64 -3.09
N GLU A 33 -0.77 7.06 -4.11
CA GLU A 33 -0.26 7.25 -5.47
C GLU A 33 0.90 8.26 -5.50
N ILE A 34 0.76 9.41 -4.81
CA ILE A 34 1.82 10.42 -4.68
C ILE A 34 3.06 9.83 -4.01
N PHE A 35 2.89 8.95 -3.02
CA PHE A 35 3.99 8.24 -2.36
C PHE A 35 4.57 7.08 -3.20
N GLY A 36 4.05 6.85 -4.41
CA GLY A 36 4.58 5.86 -5.36
C GLY A 36 3.98 4.46 -5.22
N PHE A 37 2.86 4.31 -4.50
CA PHE A 37 2.09 3.08 -4.52
C PHE A 37 1.38 2.94 -5.87
N ARG A 38 1.28 1.70 -6.36
CA ARG A 38 0.60 1.35 -7.61
C ARG A 38 -0.53 0.39 -7.33
N HIS A 39 -1.65 0.58 -8.01
CA HIS A 39 -2.78 -0.34 -7.96
C HIS A 39 -2.37 -1.74 -8.40
N LEU A 40 -2.89 -2.74 -7.69
CA LEU A 40 -2.81 -4.15 -8.04
C LEU A 40 -4.18 -4.64 -8.48
N ALA A 41 -4.20 -5.48 -9.51
CA ALA A 41 -5.45 -6.10 -10.00
C ALA A 41 -6.07 -7.09 -9.01
N LYS A 42 -5.27 -7.61 -8.06
CA LYS A 42 -5.71 -8.57 -7.05
C LYS A 42 -4.93 -8.42 -5.75
N ARG A 43 -5.54 -8.87 -4.66
CA ARG A 43 -4.91 -8.98 -3.34
C ARG A 43 -3.63 -9.80 -3.40
N LEU A 44 -2.65 -9.41 -2.60
CA LEU A 44 -1.43 -10.15 -2.42
C LEU A 44 -1.58 -11.13 -1.25
N GLY A 45 -2.00 -12.36 -1.56
CA GLY A 45 -2.22 -13.41 -0.56
C GLY A 45 -3.63 -13.41 0.03
N ASP A 46 -3.80 -14.10 1.15
CA ASP A 46 -5.07 -14.27 1.85
C ASP A 46 -5.07 -13.48 3.16
N THR A 47 -5.39 -12.19 3.07
CA THR A 47 -5.27 -11.24 4.19
C THR A 47 -6.51 -11.17 5.08
N GLY A 48 -7.61 -11.84 4.70
CA GLY A 48 -8.89 -11.78 5.41
C GLY A 48 -9.65 -10.45 5.31
N HIS A 49 -9.12 -9.47 4.57
CA HIS A 49 -9.76 -8.16 4.38
C HIS A 49 -10.80 -8.20 3.25
N ASN A 50 -11.99 -8.69 3.57
CA ASN A 50 -13.05 -8.87 2.56
C ASN A 50 -13.66 -7.55 2.08
N SER A 51 -13.63 -6.50 2.91
CA SER A 51 -14.29 -5.22 2.64
C SER A 51 -13.41 -4.21 1.90
N CYS A 52 -12.11 -4.45 1.75
CA CYS A 52 -11.19 -3.54 1.06
C CYS A 52 -11.20 -3.81 -0.45
N GLY A 53 -11.73 -2.89 -1.26
CA GLY A 53 -11.78 -3.04 -2.72
C GLY A 53 -10.49 -2.68 -3.44
N ILE A 54 -9.61 -1.89 -2.82
CA ILE A 54 -8.38 -1.39 -3.45
C ILE A 54 -7.16 -2.05 -2.83
N CYS A 55 -6.30 -2.59 -3.69
CA CYS A 55 -5.01 -3.16 -3.33
C CYS A 55 -3.89 -2.34 -3.97
N MET A 56 -2.87 -1.98 -3.21
CA MET A 56 -1.74 -1.22 -3.74
C MET A 56 -0.40 -1.75 -3.23
N LEU A 57 0.63 -1.59 -4.07
CA LEU A 57 2.00 -2.01 -3.77
C LEU A 57 3.00 -0.91 -4.12
N LYS A 58 3.95 -0.68 -3.22
CA LYS A 58 5.12 0.16 -3.45
C LYS A 58 6.38 -0.69 -3.28
N LYS A 59 7.32 -0.59 -4.22
CA LYS A 59 8.69 -1.07 -4.00
C LYS A 59 9.43 -0.10 -3.07
N LEU A 60 10.11 -0.64 -2.07
CA LEU A 60 10.80 0.14 -1.05
C LEU A 60 12.17 0.61 -1.52
#